data_AF-A0A2G6PBC6-F1
#
_entry.id   AF-A0A2G6PBC6-F1
#
_cell.length_a   1.000
_cell.length_b   1.000
_cell.length_c   1.000
_cell.angle_alpha   90.00
_cell.angle_beta   90.00
_cell.angle_gamma   90.00
#
_symmetry.space_group_name_H-M   'P 1'
#
loop_
_entity.id
_entity.type
_entity.pdbx_description
1 polymer ?
#
loop_
_entity_poly.entity_id
_entity_poly.type
_entity_poly.pdbx_seq_one_letter_code
_entity_poly.pdbx_strand_id
1 'polypeptide(L)'
;MDFVRKNPGLMLLIVFVLGLVIGLVVLGWGLFPLEFTDTNPDYLSQTYKDNYARAVADAYSFDHNTQKVQQAFTGWAGVEAFCDLATRTTDPAEAQRLNAAVAVVNNVGCDLSAVAPTDGQPETTAADEEGGSSVFKIFLGILLVVLVLAIFYLYNRRKEIMASHSASGSSMPDMAPIASEEDAAKTTPIASVDTTYVYGDDRFEYSFPIENEHQEFLGDCGIAIAESLGSDSPKNVAAFELWLFDKNDIRTCTKVLMSEHAIYDEGVKVKLATKGTNQLLAREGETLVLETISLILNAVVTEIEYGTDAGLPPESYFQRFSVKFHVWQKEGEYEPDIEGRVEELQKGHAADEPMDDTLDF
;
A
#
# COMPACT_ATOMS: atom_id res chain seq x y z
N MET A 1 -28.52 -20.20 18.79
CA MET A 1 -27.95 -20.54 20.12
C MET A 1 -27.14 -21.85 20.12
N ASP A 2 -27.29 -22.72 19.12
CA ASP A 2 -26.57 -24.02 19.07
C ASP A 2 -25.06 -23.92 18.79
N PHE A 3 -24.60 -22.83 18.18
CA PHE A 3 -23.17 -22.58 17.91
C PHE A 3 -22.35 -22.41 19.20
N VAL A 4 -22.93 -21.72 20.19
CA VAL A 4 -22.28 -21.43 21.50
C VAL A 4 -22.05 -22.71 22.29
N ARG A 5 -22.96 -23.68 22.19
CA ARG A 5 -22.87 -24.96 22.91
C ARG A 5 -21.90 -25.95 22.28
N LYS A 6 -21.74 -25.90 20.96
CA LYS A 6 -20.88 -26.82 20.21
C LYS A 6 -19.39 -26.46 20.27
N ASN A 7 -19.03 -25.18 20.44
CA ASN A 7 -17.62 -24.74 20.39
C ASN A 7 -17.28 -23.68 21.46
N PRO A 8 -17.26 -24.03 22.76
CA PRO A 8 -17.03 -23.07 23.85
C PRO A 8 -15.66 -22.37 23.78
N GLY A 9 -14.62 -23.07 23.29
CA GLY A 9 -13.28 -22.49 23.15
C GLY A 9 -13.15 -21.42 22.06
N LEU A 10 -13.88 -21.59 20.94
CA LEU A 10 -13.91 -20.60 19.86
C LEU A 10 -14.60 -19.31 20.31
N MET A 11 -15.66 -19.45 21.12
CA MET A 11 -16.42 -18.32 21.65
C MET A 11 -15.56 -17.49 22.61
N LEU A 12 -14.78 -18.15 23.47
CA LEU A 12 -13.83 -17.50 24.37
C LEU A 12 -12.76 -16.71 23.61
N LEU A 13 -12.25 -17.27 22.50
CA LEU A 13 -11.28 -16.59 21.64
C LEU A 13 -11.89 -15.39 20.91
N ILE A 14 -13.11 -15.53 20.38
CA ILE A 14 -13.81 -14.42 19.71
C ILE A 14 -14.06 -13.27 20.68
N VAL A 15 -14.53 -13.55 21.90
CA VAL A 15 -14.76 -12.51 22.93
C VAL A 15 -13.45 -11.85 23.36
N PHE A 16 -12.36 -12.61 23.48
CA PHE A 16 -11.05 -12.06 23.80
C PHE A 16 -10.52 -11.13 22.69
N VAL A 17 -10.64 -11.56 21.43
CA VAL A 17 -10.21 -10.76 20.27
C VAL A 17 -11.07 -9.50 20.14
N LEU A 18 -12.39 -9.61 20.29
CA LEU A 18 -13.28 -8.44 20.31
C LEU A 18 -12.91 -7.48 21.44
N GLY A 19 -12.65 -7.99 22.65
CA GLY A 19 -12.24 -7.18 23.78
C GLY A 19 -10.91 -6.45 23.55
N LEU A 20 -9.95 -7.09 22.89
CA LEU A 20 -8.66 -6.48 22.54
C LEU A 20 -8.83 -5.39 21.48
N VAL A 21 -9.61 -5.66 20.43
CA VAL A 21 -9.90 -4.68 19.37
C VAL A 21 -10.64 -3.47 19.94
N ILE A 22 -11.67 -3.70 20.76
CA ILE A 22 -12.41 -2.61 21.42
C ILE A 22 -11.49 -1.83 22.37
N GLY A 23 -10.68 -2.51 23.18
CA GLY A 23 -9.72 -1.86 24.07
C GLY A 23 -8.71 -0.99 23.30
N LEU A 24 -8.16 -1.50 22.20
CA LEU A 24 -7.16 -0.78 21.43
C LEU A 24 -7.74 0.39 20.63
N VAL A 25 -8.89 0.20 19.98
CA VAL A 25 -9.50 1.22 19.12
C VAL A 25 -10.27 2.26 19.96
N VAL A 26 -11.13 1.81 20.88
CA VAL A 26 -11.99 2.72 21.65
C VAL A 26 -11.23 3.41 22.76
N LEU A 27 -10.44 2.67 23.55
CA LEU A 27 -9.69 3.28 24.66
C LEU A 27 -8.35 3.88 24.19
N GLY A 28 -7.63 3.19 23.30
CA GLY A 28 -6.29 3.61 22.86
C GLY A 28 -6.27 4.77 21.87
N TRP A 29 -7.29 4.91 21.01
CA TRP A 29 -7.33 5.97 19.99
C TRP A 29 -8.51 6.95 20.18
N GLY A 30 -9.64 6.48 20.74
CA GLY A 30 -10.81 7.34 20.98
C GLY A 30 -10.73 8.14 22.29
N LEU A 31 -10.48 7.45 23.41
CA LEU A 31 -10.57 8.06 24.75
C LEU A 31 -9.27 8.72 25.22
N PHE A 32 -8.12 8.22 24.77
CA PHE A 32 -6.78 8.73 25.14
C PHE A 32 -5.88 8.83 23.89
N PRO A 33 -6.07 9.84 23.04
CA PRO A 33 -5.17 10.05 21.92
C PRO A 33 -3.73 10.22 22.43
N LEU A 34 -2.79 9.51 21.80
CA LEU A 34 -1.36 9.61 22.11
C LEU A 34 -0.84 10.94 21.59
N GLU A 35 -0.75 11.93 22.46
CA GLU A 35 -0.08 13.19 22.18
C GLU A 35 1.40 13.06 22.52
N PHE A 36 2.26 13.14 21.49
CA PHE A 36 3.71 13.23 21.69
C PHE A 36 4.08 14.71 21.88
N THR A 37 4.33 15.11 23.12
CA THR A 37 4.87 16.43 23.46
C THR A 37 6.38 16.33 23.66
N ASP A 38 7.09 17.46 23.47
CA ASP A 38 8.53 17.58 23.74
C ASP A 38 9.42 16.60 22.95
N THR A 39 9.04 16.31 21.70
CA THR A 39 9.82 15.43 20.83
C THR A 39 11.11 16.11 20.36
N ASN A 40 12.13 15.32 20.06
CA ASN A 40 13.37 15.83 19.51
C ASN A 40 13.17 16.46 18.11
N PRO A 41 14.07 17.37 17.69
CA PRO A 41 13.95 18.04 16.40
C PRO A 41 14.00 17.10 15.16
N ASP A 42 14.37 15.82 15.32
CA ASP A 42 14.33 14.80 14.25
C ASP A 42 12.96 14.66 13.58
N TYR A 43 11.89 14.84 14.34
CA TYR A 43 10.51 14.68 13.86
C TYR A 43 9.90 15.97 13.30
N LEU A 44 10.64 17.09 13.33
CA LEU A 44 10.19 18.34 12.72
C LEU A 44 10.21 18.25 11.19
N SER A 45 9.32 18.98 10.53
CA SER A 45 9.40 19.14 9.08
C SER A 45 10.70 19.87 8.69
N GLN A 46 11.15 19.70 7.44
CA GLN A 46 12.42 20.26 6.97
C GLN A 46 12.51 21.78 7.19
N THR A 47 11.42 22.51 6.95
CA THR A 47 11.36 23.97 7.19
C THR A 47 11.59 24.34 8.66
N TYR A 48 11.03 23.55 9.59
CA TYR A 48 11.22 23.80 11.02
C TYR A 48 12.62 23.38 11.51
N LYS A 49 13.20 22.33 10.93
CA LYS A 49 14.61 21.96 11.14
C LYS A 49 15.55 23.08 10.72
N ASP A 50 15.32 23.65 9.53
CA ASP A 50 16.10 24.78 9.03
C ASP A 50 15.97 26.01 9.96
N ASN A 51 14.76 26.34 10.41
CA ASN A 51 14.53 27.46 11.33
C ASN A 51 15.17 27.24 12.71
N TYR A 52 15.11 26.01 13.22
CA TYR A 52 15.77 25.62 14.46
C TYR A 52 17.29 25.77 14.33
N ALA A 53 17.87 25.29 13.21
CA ALA A 53 19.30 25.41 12.95
C ALA A 53 19.77 26.86 12.88
N ARG A 54 19.03 27.73 12.20
CA ARG A 54 19.28 29.19 12.19
C ARG A 54 19.23 29.78 13.60
N ALA A 55 18.18 29.47 14.36
CA ALA A 55 18.02 30.02 15.71
C ALA A 55 19.18 29.63 16.65
N VAL A 56 19.64 28.38 16.57
CA VAL A 56 20.80 27.89 17.35
C VAL A 56 22.09 28.58 16.90
N ALA A 57 22.32 28.68 15.59
CA ALA A 57 23.51 29.32 15.03
C ALA A 57 23.55 30.82 15.33
N ASP A 58 22.42 31.51 15.25
CA ASP A 58 22.29 32.93 15.57
C ASP A 58 22.49 33.18 17.07
N ALA A 59 21.89 32.36 17.94
CA ALA A 59 22.09 32.44 19.39
C ALA A 59 23.57 32.26 19.74
N TYR A 60 24.25 31.26 19.15
CA TYR A 60 25.67 31.02 19.35
C TYR A 60 26.54 32.17 18.82
N SER A 61 26.17 32.77 17.69
CA SER A 61 26.89 33.93 17.16
C SER A 61 26.83 35.15 18.07
N PHE A 62 25.78 35.26 18.89
CA PHE A 62 25.59 36.36 19.82
C PHE A 62 26.22 36.11 21.19
N ASP A 63 26.01 34.92 21.79
CA ASP A 63 26.41 34.64 23.17
C ASP A 63 27.67 33.77 23.31
N HIS A 64 28.14 33.17 22.21
CA HIS A 64 29.27 32.23 22.14
C HIS A 64 29.18 31.08 23.16
N ASN A 65 27.97 30.74 23.60
CA ASN A 65 27.75 29.74 24.63
C ASN A 65 27.78 28.33 24.05
N THR A 66 28.92 27.66 24.16
CA THR A 66 29.12 26.30 23.66
C THR A 66 28.24 25.25 24.37
N GLN A 67 27.86 25.49 25.63
CA GLN A 67 27.00 24.56 26.37
C GLN A 67 25.58 24.53 25.80
N LYS A 68 25.03 25.69 25.41
CA LYS A 68 23.72 25.76 24.77
C LYS A 68 23.70 25.06 23.42
N VAL A 69 24.79 25.17 22.66
CA VAL A 69 24.93 24.44 21.39
C VAL A 69 24.99 22.93 21.66
N GLN A 70 25.80 22.46 22.60
CA GLN A 70 25.84 21.03 22.95
C GLN A 70 24.48 20.50 23.43
N GLN A 71 23.75 21.30 24.21
CA GLN A 71 22.38 20.97 24.63
C GLN A 71 21.42 20.92 23.44
N ALA A 72 21.54 21.84 22.48
CA ALA A 72 20.70 21.86 21.29
C ALA A 72 20.87 20.63 20.40
N PHE A 73 22.02 19.95 20.45
CA PHE A 73 22.29 18.70 19.73
C PHE A 73 22.03 17.44 20.58
N THR A 74 21.57 17.59 21.83
CA THR A 74 21.31 16.44 22.70
C THR A 74 20.06 15.70 22.23
N GLY A 75 20.18 14.38 22.05
CA GLY A 75 19.05 13.51 21.72
C GLY A 75 18.70 13.43 20.24
N TRP A 76 19.42 14.11 19.34
CA TRP A 76 19.21 13.98 17.90
C TRP A 76 20.48 14.20 17.09
N ALA A 77 20.54 13.60 15.90
CA ALA A 77 21.70 13.66 15.00
C ALA A 77 21.66 14.90 14.08
N GLY A 78 21.53 16.10 14.66
CA GLY A 78 21.29 17.33 13.92
C GLY A 78 22.47 17.87 13.08
N VAL A 79 23.65 17.23 13.08
CA VAL A 79 24.86 17.74 12.39
C VAL A 79 24.65 17.83 10.89
N GLU A 80 24.05 16.80 10.30
CA GLU A 80 23.73 16.74 8.87
C GLU A 80 22.77 17.87 8.48
N ALA A 81 21.67 18.05 9.23
CA ALA A 81 20.69 19.10 8.96
C ALA A 81 21.30 20.52 8.97
N PHE A 82 22.26 20.79 9.87
CA PHE A 82 22.95 22.08 9.92
C PHE A 82 23.92 22.25 8.74
N CYS A 83 24.64 21.20 8.35
CA CYS A 83 25.57 21.26 7.21
C CYS A 83 24.82 21.32 5.87
N ASP A 84 23.71 20.61 5.72
CA ASP A 84 22.82 20.71 4.56
C ASP A 84 22.25 22.12 4.41
N LEU A 85 21.91 22.78 5.52
CA LEU A 85 21.48 24.18 5.45
C LEU A 85 22.65 25.11 5.09
N ALA A 86 23.85 24.85 5.63
CA ALA A 86 25.04 25.64 5.37
C ALA A 86 25.50 25.58 3.89
N THR A 87 25.22 24.48 3.19
CA THR A 87 25.51 24.33 1.75
C THR A 87 24.42 24.94 0.86
N ARG A 88 23.16 24.94 1.30
CA ARG A 88 22.02 25.50 0.54
C ARG A 88 21.81 27.00 0.70
N THR A 89 22.27 27.61 1.79
CA THR A 89 22.06 29.04 2.01
C THR A 89 22.87 29.90 1.03
N THR A 90 22.26 30.98 0.54
CA THR A 90 22.93 31.97 -0.31
C THR A 90 23.63 33.07 0.50
N ASP A 91 23.43 33.13 1.83
CA ASP A 91 24.10 34.09 2.71
C ASP A 91 25.41 33.49 3.26
N PRO A 92 26.59 34.02 2.86
CA PRO A 92 27.86 33.52 3.37
C PRO A 92 28.03 33.74 4.89
N ALA A 93 27.36 34.73 5.49
CA ALA A 93 27.40 34.93 6.93
C ALA A 93 26.59 33.86 7.67
N GLU A 94 25.44 33.45 7.14
CA GLU A 94 24.63 32.35 7.68
C GLU A 94 25.39 31.02 7.60
N ALA A 95 26.02 30.72 6.46
CA ALA A 95 26.83 29.50 6.30
C ALA A 95 27.97 29.43 7.33
N GLN A 96 28.62 30.57 7.61
CA GLN A 96 29.66 30.66 8.64
C GLN A 96 29.11 30.44 10.06
N ARG A 97 27.95 31.03 10.40
CA ARG A 97 27.32 30.83 11.71
C ARG A 97 26.93 29.36 11.94
N LEU A 98 26.38 28.71 10.92
CA LEU A 98 26.01 27.29 10.97
C LEU A 98 27.24 26.39 11.14
N ASN A 99 28.30 26.64 10.37
CA ASN A 99 29.56 25.90 10.50
C ASN A 99 30.18 26.07 11.90
N ALA A 100 30.19 27.29 12.42
CA ALA A 100 30.70 27.57 13.76
C ALA A 100 29.92 26.83 14.86
N ALA A 101 28.60 26.71 14.73
CA ALA A 101 27.78 25.94 15.66
C ALA A 101 28.09 24.43 15.57
N VAL A 102 28.24 23.87 14.37
CA VAL A 102 28.58 22.46 14.18
C VAL A 102 29.97 22.13 14.73
N ALA A 103 30.95 23.02 14.53
CA ALA A 103 32.32 22.85 15.02
C ALA A 103 32.39 22.69 16.56
N VAL A 104 31.44 23.26 17.32
CA VAL A 104 31.36 23.07 18.78
C VAL A 104 31.05 21.63 19.17
N VAL A 105 30.32 20.89 18.32
CA VAL A 105 29.82 19.54 18.61
C VAL A 105 30.78 18.47 18.08
N ASN A 106 31.31 18.65 16.86
CA ASN A 106 32.12 17.64 16.19
C ASN A 106 33.62 18.00 16.12
N ASN A 107 34.04 19.19 16.55
CA ASN A 107 35.42 19.72 16.45
C ASN A 107 35.98 19.83 15.01
N VAL A 108 35.14 19.66 14.00
CA VAL A 108 35.53 19.66 12.57
C VAL A 108 34.81 20.76 11.79
N GLY A 109 33.57 21.06 12.16
CA GLY A 109 32.68 21.92 11.38
C GLY A 109 32.00 21.16 10.24
N CYS A 110 31.44 21.90 9.29
CA CYS A 110 30.96 21.39 8.01
C CYS A 110 32.07 21.51 6.97
N ASP A 111 32.23 20.49 6.11
CA ASP A 111 33.12 20.59 4.95
C ASP A 111 32.49 21.51 3.91
N LEU A 112 32.77 22.81 4.03
CA LEU A 112 32.26 23.84 3.13
C LEU A 112 33.20 24.08 1.93
N SER A 113 33.99 23.08 1.54
CA SER A 113 34.86 23.16 0.36
C SER A 113 34.05 23.29 -0.93
N ALA A 114 33.93 24.55 -1.38
CA ALA A 114 33.56 25.05 -2.71
C ALA A 114 32.76 24.12 -3.65
N VAL A 115 31.52 24.49 -3.94
CA VAL A 115 30.78 23.99 -5.13
C VAL A 115 30.28 25.18 -5.96
N ALA A 116 30.96 25.42 -7.08
CA ALA A 116 30.31 25.83 -8.32
C ALA A 116 29.57 24.59 -8.88
N PRO A 117 28.43 24.74 -9.59
CA PRO A 117 27.44 23.69 -9.74
C PRO A 117 27.93 22.58 -10.66
N THR A 118 27.85 21.33 -10.23
CA THR A 118 27.74 20.17 -11.13
C THR A 118 27.03 19.04 -10.40
N ASP A 119 26.02 18.49 -11.06
CA ASP A 119 25.30 17.27 -10.71
C ASP A 119 26.23 16.12 -10.35
N GLY A 120 25.79 15.26 -9.42
CA GLY A 120 26.41 13.96 -9.21
C GLY A 120 26.31 13.46 -7.78
N GLN A 121 25.18 12.85 -7.45
CA GLN A 121 25.05 11.92 -6.33
C GLN A 121 26.13 10.82 -6.43
N PRO A 122 26.65 10.34 -5.29
CA PRO A 122 26.51 8.92 -5.03
C PRO A 122 25.90 8.62 -3.66
N GLU A 123 25.15 7.53 -3.66
CA GLU A 123 24.31 7.02 -2.59
C GLU A 123 25.06 6.43 -1.38
N THR A 124 24.24 6.17 -0.36
CA THR A 124 24.25 5.03 0.58
C THR A 124 25.06 5.19 1.86
N THR A 125 24.35 5.27 3.00
CA THR A 125 24.07 4.11 3.86
C THR A 125 23.15 4.55 5.00
N ALA A 126 21.87 4.18 4.95
CA ALA A 126 21.02 4.19 6.13
C ALA A 126 21.45 3.00 7.00
N ALA A 127 22.09 3.30 8.13
CA ALA A 127 22.23 2.34 9.20
C ALA A 127 20.87 2.22 9.91
N ASP A 128 20.27 1.04 9.81
CA ASP A 128 19.19 0.61 10.69
C ASP A 128 19.67 0.65 12.15
N GLU A 129 19.08 1.53 12.96
CA GLU A 129 19.14 1.43 14.42
C GLU A 129 17.76 1.00 14.92
N GLU A 130 17.69 -0.29 15.29
CA GLU A 130 16.58 -0.92 15.99
C GLU A 130 16.27 -0.20 17.32
N GLY A 131 15.34 0.74 17.29
CA GLY A 131 14.75 1.35 18.48
C GLY A 131 13.46 0.69 18.97
N GLY A 132 13.22 -0.58 18.63
CA GLY A 132 12.01 -1.31 19.02
C GLY A 132 12.09 -1.80 20.47
N SER A 133 11.53 -1.01 21.40
CA SER A 133 11.47 -1.29 22.85
C SER A 133 11.22 -2.77 23.18
N SER A 134 12.00 -3.32 24.13
CA SER A 134 12.01 -4.73 24.53
C SER A 134 10.62 -5.31 24.87
N VAL A 135 9.70 -4.45 25.33
CA VAL A 135 8.29 -4.79 25.56
C VAL A 135 7.51 -5.11 24.28
N PHE A 136 7.80 -4.43 23.17
CA PHE A 136 7.16 -4.69 21.87
C PHE A 136 7.61 -6.04 21.29
N LYS A 137 8.89 -6.39 21.44
CA LYS A 137 9.44 -7.70 21.03
C LYS A 137 8.82 -8.85 21.86
N ILE A 138 8.55 -8.63 23.15
CA ILE A 138 7.86 -9.62 24.01
C ILE A 138 6.38 -9.76 23.61
N PHE A 139 5.68 -8.65 23.35
CA PHE A 139 4.29 -8.69 22.89
C PHE A 139 4.16 -9.36 21.51
N LEU A 140 5.06 -9.05 20.57
CA LEU A 140 5.13 -9.70 19.26
C LEU A 140 5.45 -11.20 19.39
N GLY A 141 6.36 -11.57 20.30
CA GLY A 141 6.68 -12.96 20.59
C GLY A 141 5.48 -13.73 21.16
N ILE A 142 4.76 -13.15 22.12
CA ILE A 142 3.56 -13.77 22.69
C ILE A 142 2.45 -13.87 21.64
N LEU A 143 2.26 -12.84 20.82
CA LEU A 143 1.31 -12.85 19.71
C LEU A 143 1.63 -13.97 18.70
N LEU A 144 2.90 -14.12 18.31
CA LEU A 144 3.33 -15.18 17.40
C LEU A 144 3.14 -16.57 18.03
N VAL A 145 3.43 -16.74 19.32
CA VAL A 145 3.19 -18.01 20.02
C VAL A 145 1.70 -18.35 20.09
N VAL A 146 0.85 -17.37 20.38
CA VAL A 146 -0.62 -17.57 20.37
C VAL A 146 -1.12 -17.89 18.97
N LEU A 147 -0.58 -17.24 17.93
CA LEU A 147 -0.93 -17.49 16.54
C LEU A 147 -0.49 -18.88 16.08
N VAL A 148 0.71 -19.33 16.47
CA VAL A 148 1.20 -20.70 16.22
C VAL A 148 0.35 -21.73 16.95
N LEU A 149 -0.01 -21.49 18.22
CA LEU A 149 -0.90 -22.38 18.99
C LEU A 149 -2.32 -22.43 18.39
N ALA A 150 -2.83 -21.31 17.89
CA ALA A 150 -4.12 -21.23 17.21
C ALA A 150 -4.10 -21.99 15.87
N ILE A 151 -3.05 -21.81 15.06
CA ILE A 151 -2.85 -22.58 13.81
C ILE A 151 -2.73 -24.07 14.11
N PHE A 152 -1.93 -24.46 15.11
CA PHE A 152 -1.77 -25.85 15.51
C PHE A 152 -3.08 -26.47 16.01
N TYR A 153 -3.86 -25.72 16.80
CA TYR A 153 -5.19 -26.14 17.25
C TYR A 153 -6.16 -26.33 16.07
N LEU A 154 -6.19 -25.40 15.11
CA LEU A 154 -7.02 -25.51 13.91
C LEU A 154 -6.57 -26.67 13.00
N TYR A 155 -5.26 -26.91 12.89
CA TYR A 155 -4.70 -28.01 12.09
C TYR A 155 -5.04 -29.38 12.71
N ASN A 156 -4.91 -29.53 14.02
CA ASN A 156 -5.30 -30.76 14.71
C ASN A 156 -6.81 -31.00 14.66
N ARG A 157 -7.62 -29.94 14.73
CA ARG A 157 -9.07 -30.03 14.57
C ARG A 157 -9.48 -30.44 13.16
N ARG A 158 -8.78 -29.96 12.11
CA ARG A 158 -8.94 -30.46 10.73
C ARG A 158 -8.60 -31.94 10.62
N LYS A 159 -7.55 -32.39 11.31
CA LYS A 159 -7.13 -33.80 11.32
C LYS A 159 -8.16 -34.72 11.97
N GLU A 160 -8.85 -34.27 13.03
CA GLU A 160 -9.95 -35.03 13.65
C GLU A 160 -11.19 -35.14 12.74
N ILE A 161 -11.51 -34.10 11.97
CA ILE A 161 -12.61 -34.12 10.99
C ILE A 161 -12.29 -35.07 9.81
N MET A 162 -11.03 -35.13 9.39
CA MET A 162 -10.57 -36.07 8.34
C MET A 162 -10.38 -37.50 8.84
N ALA A 163 -10.06 -37.70 10.12
CA ALA A 163 -10.02 -39.01 10.76
C ALA A 163 -11.41 -39.64 10.91
N SER A 164 -12.46 -38.82 11.05
CA SER A 164 -13.86 -39.27 11.06
C SER A 164 -14.38 -39.70 9.68
N HIS A 165 -13.77 -39.23 8.59
CA HIS A 165 -14.13 -39.60 7.21
C HIS A 165 -13.29 -40.73 6.61
N SER A 166 -12.31 -41.29 7.34
CA SER A 166 -11.44 -42.38 6.85
C SER A 166 -11.84 -43.78 7.31
N ALA A 167 -13.05 -43.96 7.87
CA ALA A 167 -13.61 -45.27 8.20
C ALA A 167 -14.75 -45.67 7.26
N SER A 168 -14.54 -45.60 5.95
CA SER A 168 -15.29 -46.42 4.99
C SER A 168 -14.43 -46.62 3.75
N GLY A 169 -13.77 -47.78 3.69
CA GLY A 169 -12.97 -48.18 2.55
C GLY A 169 -13.84 -48.79 1.45
N SER A 170 -13.52 -48.45 0.20
CA SER A 170 -13.45 -49.44 -0.88
C SER A 170 -12.68 -48.91 -2.09
N SER A 171 -11.64 -49.67 -2.46
CA SER A 171 -11.10 -49.92 -3.81
C SER A 171 -10.67 -48.74 -4.70
N MET A 172 -9.36 -48.64 -4.91
CA MET A 172 -8.71 -48.00 -6.08
C MET A 172 -9.22 -48.61 -7.41
N PRO A 173 -9.09 -47.86 -8.52
CA PRO A 173 -8.09 -48.27 -9.48
C PRO A 173 -7.07 -47.18 -9.78
N ASP A 174 -5.85 -47.68 -9.93
CA ASP A 174 -4.64 -47.05 -10.41
C ASP A 174 -4.81 -46.60 -11.87
N MET A 175 -4.73 -45.29 -12.12
CA MET A 175 -4.13 -44.62 -13.30
C MET A 175 -4.52 -43.13 -13.26
N ALA A 176 -3.52 -42.25 -13.26
CA ALA A 176 -3.73 -40.80 -13.25
C ALA A 176 -4.58 -40.35 -14.45
N PRO A 177 -5.72 -39.64 -14.25
CA PRO A 177 -6.33 -38.88 -15.31
C PRO A 177 -5.56 -37.56 -15.42
N ILE A 178 -4.91 -37.39 -16.56
CA ILE A 178 -4.71 -36.06 -17.15
C ILE A 178 -6.08 -35.39 -17.07
N ALA A 179 -6.20 -34.34 -16.27
CA ALA A 179 -7.44 -33.59 -16.17
C ALA A 179 -7.70 -32.95 -17.53
N SER A 180 -8.55 -33.62 -18.31
CA SER A 180 -9.23 -33.05 -19.46
C SER A 180 -10.09 -31.87 -18.99
N GLU A 181 -10.12 -30.83 -19.79
CA GLU A 181 -10.72 -29.50 -19.59
C GLU A 181 -12.25 -29.46 -19.37
N GLU A 182 -12.88 -30.50 -18.82
CA GLU A 182 -14.34 -30.65 -18.79
C GLU A 182 -15.02 -30.57 -17.41
N ASP A 183 -14.29 -30.32 -16.32
CA ASP A 183 -14.88 -30.14 -14.97
C ASP A 183 -14.60 -28.76 -14.33
N ALA A 184 -14.38 -27.73 -15.15
CA ALA A 184 -14.58 -26.35 -14.71
C ALA A 184 -16.07 -26.03 -14.89
N ALA A 185 -16.81 -25.83 -13.79
CA ALA A 185 -18.15 -25.25 -13.85
C ALA A 185 -18.09 -23.98 -14.72
N LYS A 186 -18.67 -24.04 -15.92
CA LYS A 186 -18.69 -22.92 -16.88
C LYS A 186 -19.62 -21.84 -16.36
N THR A 187 -19.14 -21.03 -15.42
CA THR A 187 -19.77 -19.76 -15.09
C THR A 187 -19.44 -18.79 -16.22
N THR A 188 -20.44 -18.30 -16.93
CA THR A 188 -20.25 -17.27 -17.97
C THR A 188 -19.81 -15.97 -17.30
N PRO A 189 -18.77 -15.29 -17.80
CA PRO A 189 -18.37 -13.99 -17.26
C PRO A 189 -19.49 -12.96 -17.49
N ILE A 190 -19.74 -12.12 -16.49
CA ILE A 190 -20.72 -11.02 -16.56
C ILE A 190 -20.24 -9.89 -17.46
N ALA A 191 -18.91 -9.73 -17.60
CA ALA A 191 -18.30 -8.82 -18.55
C ALA A 191 -17.06 -9.47 -19.16
N SER A 192 -16.85 -9.25 -20.45
CA SER A 192 -15.63 -9.67 -21.15
C SER A 192 -15.23 -8.61 -22.16
N VAL A 193 -14.01 -8.10 -22.01
CA VAL A 193 -13.55 -6.92 -22.73
C VAL A 193 -12.08 -7.07 -23.10
N ASP A 194 -11.76 -6.72 -24.34
CA ASP A 194 -10.40 -6.80 -24.88
C ASP A 194 -9.89 -5.38 -25.08
N THR A 195 -8.65 -5.13 -24.65
CA THR A 195 -7.98 -3.85 -24.90
C THR A 195 -6.54 -4.08 -25.30
N THR A 196 -5.97 -3.13 -26.03
CA THR A 196 -4.62 -3.22 -26.57
C THR A 196 -3.95 -1.87 -26.52
N TYR A 197 -2.83 -1.81 -25.80
CA TYR A 197 -1.87 -0.73 -25.89
C TYR A 197 -1.04 -0.87 -27.17
N VAL A 198 -0.77 0.26 -27.81
CA VAL A 198 0.16 0.36 -28.93
C VAL A 198 1.12 1.52 -28.67
N TYR A 199 2.41 1.27 -28.90
CA TYR A 199 3.44 2.29 -28.79
C TYR A 199 3.08 3.57 -29.55
N GLY A 200 3.26 4.72 -28.89
CA GLY A 200 2.73 6.00 -29.37
C GLY A 200 1.59 6.53 -28.50
N ASP A 201 0.87 5.67 -27.79
CA ASP A 201 -0.23 6.07 -26.91
C ASP A 201 0.26 6.40 -25.48
N ASP A 202 0.89 7.57 -25.32
CA ASP A 202 1.49 8.02 -24.05
C ASP A 202 0.49 8.27 -22.91
N ARG A 203 -0.82 8.17 -23.21
CA ARG A 203 -1.95 8.39 -22.28
C ARG A 203 -2.87 7.18 -22.22
N PHE A 204 -2.39 6.01 -22.65
CA PHE A 204 -3.19 4.80 -22.63
C PHE A 204 -3.75 4.52 -21.24
N GLU A 205 -5.07 4.53 -21.18
CA GLU A 205 -5.88 4.16 -20.04
C GLU A 205 -7.19 3.61 -20.59
N TYR A 206 -7.65 2.50 -20.04
CA TYR A 206 -8.88 1.86 -20.44
C TYR A 206 -9.59 1.33 -19.21
N SER A 207 -10.84 1.73 -19.00
CA SER A 207 -11.70 1.21 -17.94
C SER A 207 -13.12 1.00 -18.45
N PHE A 208 -13.86 0.13 -17.77
CA PHE A 208 -15.26 -0.13 -18.10
C PHE A 208 -16.06 -0.54 -16.85
N PRO A 209 -17.29 -0.02 -16.71
CA PRO A 209 -18.15 -0.38 -15.59
C PRO A 209 -18.54 -1.85 -15.68
N ILE A 210 -18.66 -2.48 -14.51
CA ILE A 210 -19.13 -3.83 -14.34
C ILE A 210 -20.58 -3.75 -13.88
N GLU A 211 -21.49 -4.23 -14.73
CA GLU A 211 -22.93 -4.23 -14.49
C GLU A 211 -23.48 -5.65 -14.60
N ASN A 212 -24.55 -5.95 -13.84
CA ASN A 212 -25.29 -7.21 -14.01
C ASN A 212 -26.31 -7.11 -15.17
N GLU A 213 -27.05 -8.19 -15.42
CA GLU A 213 -28.10 -8.24 -16.45
C GLU A 213 -29.20 -7.17 -16.28
N HIS A 214 -29.35 -6.62 -15.08
CA HIS A 214 -30.31 -5.56 -14.75
C HIS A 214 -29.71 -4.14 -14.86
N GLN A 215 -28.50 -4.00 -15.39
CA GLN A 215 -27.75 -2.74 -15.46
C GLN A 215 -27.48 -2.13 -14.08
N GLU A 216 -27.48 -2.95 -13.03
CA GLU A 216 -27.03 -2.49 -11.72
C GLU A 216 -25.50 -2.45 -11.70
N PHE A 217 -24.96 -1.29 -11.34
CA PHE A 217 -23.54 -1.11 -11.12
C PHE A 217 -23.04 -1.98 -9.95
N LEU A 218 -22.09 -2.86 -10.25
CA LEU A 218 -21.42 -3.74 -9.30
C LEU A 218 -20.00 -3.26 -8.97
N GLY A 219 -19.33 -2.56 -9.89
CA GLY A 219 -17.95 -2.15 -9.75
C GLY A 219 -17.38 -1.58 -11.04
N ASP A 220 -16.09 -1.33 -11.06
CA ASP A 220 -15.37 -0.83 -12.24
C ASP A 220 -13.99 -1.51 -12.30
N CYS A 221 -13.45 -1.70 -13.50
CA CYS A 221 -12.10 -2.24 -13.64
C CYS A 221 -11.40 -1.66 -14.86
N GLY A 222 -10.08 -1.71 -14.84
CA GLY A 222 -9.31 -1.13 -15.92
C GLY A 222 -7.83 -1.42 -15.89
N ILE A 223 -7.14 -0.78 -16.84
CA ILE A 223 -5.70 -0.79 -17.03
C ILE A 223 -5.22 0.61 -17.36
N ALA A 224 -4.08 1.00 -16.79
CA ALA A 224 -3.42 2.27 -17.07
C ALA A 224 -1.90 2.09 -17.13
N ILE A 225 -1.20 3.05 -17.76
CA ILE A 225 0.26 3.11 -17.69
C ILE A 225 0.70 3.38 -16.24
N ALA A 226 1.51 2.48 -15.68
CA ALA A 226 2.06 2.64 -14.33
C ALA A 226 3.43 3.32 -14.33
N GLU A 227 4.28 2.98 -15.31
CA GLU A 227 5.65 3.49 -15.42
C GLU A 227 6.13 3.51 -16.87
N SER A 228 7.01 4.47 -17.19
CA SER A 228 7.71 4.56 -18.47
C SER A 228 9.19 4.86 -18.23
N LEU A 229 10.07 4.32 -19.07
CA LEU A 229 11.51 4.55 -19.00
C LEU A 229 11.88 5.87 -19.68
N GLY A 230 12.79 6.60 -19.04
CA GLY A 230 13.32 7.86 -19.55
C GLY A 230 12.28 8.98 -19.60
N SER A 231 12.56 9.99 -20.42
CA SER A 231 11.72 11.18 -20.60
C SER A 231 11.32 11.40 -22.06
N ASP A 232 11.49 10.37 -22.90
CA ASP A 232 11.24 10.45 -24.33
C ASP A 232 9.75 10.49 -24.66
N SER A 233 9.43 11.02 -25.85
CA SER A 233 8.11 10.91 -26.45
C SER A 233 8.27 10.39 -27.89
N PRO A 234 7.62 9.27 -28.26
CA PRO A 234 6.69 8.49 -27.44
C PRO A 234 7.35 7.82 -26.23
N LYS A 235 6.58 7.66 -25.15
CA LYS A 235 7.05 7.09 -23.89
C LYS A 235 7.35 5.61 -24.05
N ASN A 236 8.49 5.18 -23.51
CA ASN A 236 8.87 3.78 -23.44
C ASN A 236 8.18 3.13 -22.24
N VAL A 237 6.90 2.76 -22.40
CA VAL A 237 6.07 2.19 -21.32
C VAL A 237 6.62 0.84 -20.86
N ALA A 238 6.92 0.73 -19.56
CA ALA A 238 7.58 -0.43 -18.96
C ALA A 238 6.69 -1.19 -17.97
N ALA A 239 5.60 -0.58 -17.51
CA ALA A 239 4.65 -1.24 -16.64
C ALA A 239 3.23 -0.72 -16.83
N PHE A 240 2.25 -1.61 -16.62
CA PHE A 240 0.83 -1.32 -16.58
C PHE A 240 0.25 -1.66 -15.21
N GLU A 241 -0.67 -0.85 -14.71
CA GLU A 241 -1.45 -1.10 -13.52
C GLU A 241 -2.83 -1.59 -13.92
N LEU A 242 -3.23 -2.76 -13.40
CA LEU A 242 -4.56 -3.33 -13.52
C LEU A 242 -5.26 -3.15 -12.18
N TRP A 243 -6.51 -2.73 -12.22
CA TRP A 243 -7.26 -2.42 -11.01
C TRP A 243 -8.69 -2.93 -11.08
N LEU A 244 -9.24 -3.29 -9.92
CA LEU A 244 -10.61 -3.76 -9.73
C LEU A 244 -11.21 -3.05 -8.51
N PHE A 245 -12.29 -2.33 -8.76
CA PHE A 245 -13.14 -1.69 -7.76
C PHE A 245 -14.47 -2.45 -7.66
N ASP A 246 -14.96 -2.60 -6.44
CA ASP A 246 -16.22 -3.27 -6.11
C ASP A 246 -17.06 -2.34 -5.25
N LYS A 247 -18.33 -2.14 -5.62
CA LYS A 247 -19.28 -1.29 -4.87
C LYS A 247 -19.44 -1.71 -3.41
N ASN A 248 -19.23 -3.00 -3.10
CA ASN A 248 -19.36 -3.58 -1.78
C ASN A 248 -18.01 -3.70 -1.03
N ASP A 249 -16.90 -3.22 -1.60
CA ASP A 249 -15.58 -3.20 -0.97
C ASP A 249 -14.99 -1.77 -1.05
N ILE A 250 -14.63 -1.21 0.10
CA ILE A 250 -14.03 0.13 0.16
C ILE A 250 -12.58 0.16 -0.37
N ARG A 251 -11.99 -0.99 -0.72
CA ARG A 251 -10.63 -1.10 -1.25
C ARG A 251 -10.63 -1.45 -2.73
N THR A 252 -9.82 -0.72 -3.49
CA THR A 252 -9.48 -1.10 -4.87
C THR A 252 -8.34 -2.11 -4.83
N CYS A 253 -8.51 -3.24 -5.50
CA CYS A 253 -7.45 -4.22 -5.68
C CYS A 253 -6.62 -3.82 -6.89
N THR A 254 -5.30 -3.77 -6.74
CA THR A 254 -4.38 -3.38 -7.82
C THR A 254 -3.27 -4.41 -8.02
N LYS A 255 -2.85 -4.60 -9.27
CA LYS A 255 -1.69 -5.40 -9.67
C LYS A 255 -0.92 -4.67 -10.77
N VAL A 256 0.39 -4.66 -10.69
CA VAL A 256 1.25 -4.05 -11.70
C VAL A 256 1.92 -5.15 -12.52
N LEU A 257 1.74 -5.09 -13.83
CA LEU A 257 2.41 -5.91 -14.82
C LEU A 257 3.61 -5.17 -15.38
N MET A 258 4.78 -5.78 -15.32
CA MET A 258 6.06 -5.17 -15.67
C MET A 258 6.69 -5.87 -16.87
N SER A 259 7.47 -5.13 -17.65
CA SER A 259 8.36 -5.71 -18.66
C SER A 259 9.46 -6.57 -18.01
N GLU A 260 10.10 -7.42 -18.80
CA GLU A 260 11.15 -8.31 -18.31
C GLU A 260 12.32 -7.52 -17.73
N HIS A 261 12.73 -6.43 -18.37
CA HIS A 261 13.76 -5.57 -17.78
C HIS A 261 13.29 -4.90 -16.49
N ALA A 262 12.07 -4.36 -16.48
CA ALA A 262 11.56 -3.54 -15.38
C ALA A 262 11.45 -4.33 -14.06
N ILE A 263 11.06 -5.61 -14.10
CA ILE A 263 10.92 -6.42 -12.88
C ILE A 263 12.29 -6.72 -12.23
N TYR A 264 13.38 -6.63 -12.99
CA TYR A 264 14.74 -6.82 -12.48
C TYR A 264 15.48 -5.51 -12.19
N ASP A 265 14.92 -4.36 -12.59
CA ASP A 265 15.47 -3.04 -12.27
C ASP A 265 15.03 -2.60 -10.85
N GLU A 266 16.01 -2.44 -9.95
CA GLU A 266 15.73 -2.02 -8.57
C GLU A 266 15.14 -0.60 -8.49
N GLY A 267 15.54 0.33 -9.36
CA GLY A 267 15.03 1.69 -9.38
C GLY A 267 13.54 1.73 -9.73
N VAL A 268 13.15 0.98 -10.76
CA VAL A 268 11.74 0.84 -11.17
C VAL A 268 10.92 0.16 -10.07
N LYS A 269 11.43 -0.93 -9.47
CA LYS A 269 10.75 -1.63 -8.37
C LYS A 269 10.53 -0.76 -7.15
N VAL A 270 11.53 0.01 -6.71
CA VAL A 270 11.42 0.92 -5.57
C VAL A 270 10.37 1.99 -5.85
N LYS A 271 10.37 2.57 -7.05
CA LYS A 271 9.37 3.57 -7.45
C LYS A 271 7.96 2.99 -7.42
N LEU A 272 7.75 1.79 -7.96
CA LEU A 272 6.45 1.13 -7.94
C LEU A 272 6.07 0.59 -6.55
N ALA A 273 7.03 0.27 -5.68
CA ALA A 273 6.77 -0.18 -4.31
C ALA A 273 6.15 0.91 -3.43
N THR A 274 6.46 2.19 -3.68
CA THR A 274 5.81 3.33 -2.99
C THR A 274 4.31 3.40 -3.23
N LYS A 275 3.80 2.76 -4.30
CA LYS A 275 2.37 2.68 -4.61
C LYS A 275 1.66 1.54 -3.86
N GLY A 276 2.41 0.65 -3.18
CA GLY A 276 1.84 -0.47 -2.42
C GLY A 276 1.27 -1.61 -3.27
N THR A 277 1.58 -1.64 -4.57
CA THR A 277 0.95 -2.57 -5.52
C THR A 277 1.75 -3.87 -5.69
N ASN A 278 1.05 -4.99 -5.91
CA ASN A 278 1.69 -6.28 -6.19
C ASN A 278 2.31 -6.28 -7.60
N GLN A 279 3.63 -6.48 -7.68
CA GLN A 279 4.42 -6.39 -8.92
C GLN A 279 4.63 -7.78 -9.53
N LEU A 280 4.31 -7.92 -10.81
CA LEU A 280 4.31 -9.19 -11.53
C LEU A 280 4.96 -9.01 -12.90
N LEU A 281 5.73 -10.01 -13.32
CA LEU A 281 6.25 -10.07 -14.69
C LEU A 281 5.10 -10.32 -15.67
N ALA A 282 5.00 -9.53 -16.73
CA ALA A 282 4.07 -9.78 -17.82
C ALA A 282 4.56 -10.96 -18.66
N ARG A 283 3.74 -12.01 -18.80
CA ARG A 283 3.99 -13.12 -19.71
C ARG A 283 2.77 -13.39 -20.57
N GLU A 284 2.99 -13.63 -21.85
CA GLU A 284 1.94 -14.02 -22.78
C GLU A 284 1.30 -15.35 -22.35
N GLY A 285 -0.04 -15.41 -22.41
CA GLY A 285 -0.83 -16.55 -21.96
C GLY A 285 -1.03 -16.63 -20.44
N GLU A 286 -0.39 -15.76 -19.64
CA GLU A 286 -0.60 -15.73 -18.19
C GLU A 286 -1.94 -15.09 -17.83
N THR A 287 -2.61 -15.66 -16.83
CA THR A 287 -3.87 -15.14 -16.29
C THR A 287 -3.62 -14.55 -14.90
N LEU A 288 -3.94 -13.27 -14.74
CA LEU A 288 -3.86 -12.56 -13.47
C LEU A 288 -5.25 -12.46 -12.86
N VAL A 289 -5.37 -12.90 -11.61
CA VAL A 289 -6.63 -12.84 -10.87
C VAL A 289 -6.61 -11.67 -9.89
N LEU A 290 -7.56 -10.74 -10.00
CA LEU A 290 -7.87 -9.74 -8.98
C LEU A 290 -9.20 -10.14 -8.34
N GLU A 291 -9.26 -10.14 -7.02
CA GLU A 291 -10.41 -10.64 -6.27
C GLU A 291 -10.77 -9.63 -5.18
N THR A 292 -12.00 -9.11 -5.25
CA THR A 292 -12.61 -8.34 -4.17
C THR A 292 -13.52 -9.26 -3.38
N ILE A 293 -14.36 -8.71 -2.51
CA ILE A 293 -15.29 -9.53 -1.77
C ILE A 293 -16.39 -10.09 -2.71
N SER A 294 -16.96 -9.32 -3.65
CA SER A 294 -18.07 -9.76 -4.51
C SER A 294 -17.70 -10.02 -5.98
N LEU A 295 -16.53 -9.56 -6.45
CA LEU A 295 -16.09 -9.69 -7.84
C LEU A 295 -14.77 -10.46 -7.98
N ILE A 296 -14.63 -11.15 -9.10
CA ILE A 296 -13.38 -11.77 -9.56
C ILE A 296 -13.12 -11.27 -10.97
N LEU A 297 -11.93 -10.73 -11.20
CA LEU A 297 -11.42 -10.35 -12.50
C LEU A 297 -10.25 -11.25 -12.89
N ASN A 298 -10.37 -11.95 -14.01
CA ASN A 298 -9.24 -12.57 -14.70
C ASN A 298 -8.80 -11.68 -15.86
N ALA A 299 -7.57 -11.18 -15.79
CA ALA A 299 -6.90 -10.49 -16.88
C ALA A 299 -5.93 -11.47 -17.56
N VAL A 300 -6.25 -11.88 -18.78
CA VAL A 300 -5.43 -12.78 -19.59
C VAL A 300 -4.57 -11.96 -20.52
N VAL A 301 -3.25 -12.08 -20.40
CA VAL A 301 -2.32 -11.43 -21.33
C VAL A 301 -2.32 -12.23 -22.62
N THR A 302 -2.76 -11.60 -23.71
CA THR A 302 -2.97 -12.27 -25.01
C THR A 302 -1.85 -12.01 -26.01
N GLU A 303 -1.14 -10.89 -25.87
CA GLU A 303 -0.04 -10.53 -26.76
C GLU A 303 0.92 -9.61 -26.02
N ILE A 304 2.22 -9.88 -26.17
CA ILE A 304 3.31 -8.99 -25.75
C ILE A 304 4.27 -8.84 -26.92
N GLU A 305 4.50 -7.61 -27.35
CA GLU A 305 5.59 -7.26 -28.27
C GLU A 305 6.49 -6.24 -27.58
N TYR A 306 7.79 -6.53 -27.49
CA TYR A 306 8.76 -5.59 -26.92
C TYR A 306 9.39 -4.71 -28.00
N GLY A 307 9.71 -3.48 -27.60
CA GLY A 307 10.46 -2.58 -28.46
C GLY A 307 11.93 -3.00 -28.65
N THR A 308 12.54 -2.53 -29.72
CA THR A 308 13.89 -2.95 -30.16
C THR A 308 14.89 -1.79 -30.29
N ASP A 309 14.65 -0.69 -29.57
CA ASP A 309 15.59 0.44 -29.57
C ASP A 309 16.98 0.00 -29.08
N ALA A 310 18.01 0.26 -29.90
CA ALA A 310 19.40 -0.09 -29.62
C ALA A 310 19.99 0.69 -28.43
N GLY A 311 19.36 1.80 -28.03
CA GLY A 311 19.77 2.60 -26.87
C GLY A 311 19.27 2.07 -25.52
N LEU A 312 18.36 1.10 -25.51
CA LEU A 312 17.76 0.54 -24.30
C LEU A 312 18.09 -0.95 -24.14
N PRO A 313 18.07 -1.47 -22.91
CA PRO A 313 18.16 -2.91 -22.68
C PRO A 313 17.04 -3.66 -23.44
N PRO A 314 17.29 -4.91 -23.87
CA PRO A 314 16.24 -5.74 -24.46
C PRO A 314 15.03 -5.87 -23.52
N GLU A 315 13.84 -5.99 -24.10
CA GLU A 315 12.60 -6.27 -23.36
C GLU A 315 12.30 -5.22 -22.27
N SER A 316 12.71 -3.98 -22.55
CA SER A 316 12.62 -2.86 -21.60
C SER A 316 11.27 -2.17 -21.61
N TYR A 317 10.65 -2.05 -22.79
CA TYR A 317 9.36 -1.41 -22.95
C TYR A 317 8.49 -2.15 -23.96
N PHE A 318 7.17 -1.96 -23.83
CA PHE A 318 6.19 -2.60 -24.70
C PHE A 318 6.02 -1.81 -26.00
N GLN A 319 6.15 -2.50 -27.13
CA GLN A 319 5.72 -2.02 -28.44
C GLN A 319 4.20 -2.24 -28.62
N ARG A 320 3.69 -3.36 -28.11
CA ARG A 320 2.27 -3.74 -28.06
C ARG A 320 2.01 -4.58 -26.83
N PHE A 321 0.86 -4.34 -26.20
CA PHE A 321 0.42 -5.13 -25.05
C PHE A 321 -1.09 -5.31 -25.09
N SER A 322 -1.55 -6.55 -25.22
CA SER A 322 -2.98 -6.88 -25.32
C SER A 322 -3.44 -7.72 -24.15
N VAL A 323 -4.53 -7.30 -23.53
CA VAL A 323 -5.13 -7.98 -22.38
C VAL A 323 -6.63 -8.18 -22.61
N LYS A 324 -7.10 -9.35 -22.19
CA LYS A 324 -8.50 -9.73 -22.19
C LYS A 324 -8.99 -9.85 -20.75
N PHE A 325 -9.99 -9.07 -20.40
CA PHE A 325 -10.63 -9.10 -19.10
C PHE A 325 -11.83 -10.02 -19.14
N HIS A 326 -11.97 -10.84 -18.11
CA HIS A 326 -13.17 -11.61 -17.82
C HIS A 326 -13.55 -11.36 -16.36
N VAL A 327 -14.78 -10.92 -16.12
CA VAL A 327 -15.26 -10.60 -14.78
C VAL A 327 -16.39 -11.55 -14.40
N TRP A 328 -16.40 -12.03 -13.16
CA TRP A 328 -17.48 -12.80 -12.56
C TRP A 328 -17.91 -12.18 -11.24
N GLN A 329 -19.20 -12.33 -10.93
CA GLN A 329 -19.73 -12.09 -9.59
C GLN A 329 -19.71 -13.42 -8.81
N LYS A 330 -19.29 -13.39 -7.55
CA LYS A 330 -19.27 -14.60 -6.71
C LYS A 330 -20.69 -14.98 -6.28
N GLU A 331 -21.07 -16.25 -6.44
CA GLU A 331 -22.32 -16.81 -5.90
C GLU A 331 -22.12 -17.26 -4.44
N GLY A 332 -22.83 -16.64 -3.50
CA GLY A 332 -22.83 -17.03 -2.08
C GLY A 332 -23.17 -15.86 -1.16
N GLU A 333 -23.97 -16.15 -0.13
CA GLU A 333 -24.65 -15.23 0.80
C GLU A 333 -23.77 -14.04 1.23
N TYR A 334 -23.98 -12.93 0.54
CA TYR A 334 -23.48 -11.63 0.90
C TYR A 334 -24.63 -10.95 1.65
N GLU A 335 -24.48 -10.69 2.94
CA GLU A 335 -25.33 -9.72 3.64
C GLU A 335 -24.62 -8.36 3.59
N PRO A 336 -24.83 -7.53 2.55
CA PRO A 336 -24.72 -6.09 2.73
C PRO A 336 -25.92 -5.66 3.59
N ASP A 337 -25.66 -5.11 4.78
CA ASP A 337 -26.69 -4.49 5.64
C ASP A 337 -27.39 -3.36 4.86
N ILE A 338 -28.56 -3.67 4.28
CA ILE A 338 -29.42 -2.73 3.55
C ILE A 338 -30.60 -2.30 4.41
N GLU A 339 -30.94 -3.00 5.50
CA GLU A 339 -32.05 -2.61 6.37
C GLU A 339 -31.77 -1.24 7.02
N GLY A 340 -30.50 -0.95 7.37
CA GLY A 340 -30.07 0.38 7.82
C GLY A 340 -30.14 1.49 6.76
N ARG A 341 -30.03 1.15 5.46
CA ARG A 341 -30.01 2.14 4.36
C ARG A 341 -31.41 2.63 3.98
N VAL A 342 -32.45 1.86 4.30
CA VAL A 342 -33.86 2.25 4.12
C VAL A 342 -34.34 3.13 5.27
N GLU A 343 -33.89 2.90 6.51
CA GLU A 343 -34.20 3.79 7.64
C GLU A 343 -33.53 5.17 7.51
N GLU A 344 -32.29 5.25 7.01
CA GLU A 344 -31.60 6.54 6.78
C GLU A 344 -32.25 7.38 5.68
N LEU A 345 -32.69 6.76 4.59
CA LEU A 345 -33.37 7.49 3.51
C LEU A 345 -34.81 7.89 3.87
N GLN A 346 -35.48 7.16 4.76
CA GLN A 346 -36.83 7.53 5.23
C GLN A 346 -36.84 8.56 6.36
N LYS A 347 -35.84 8.58 7.27
CA LYS A 347 -35.72 9.63 8.30
C LYS A 347 -35.30 10.99 7.75
N GLY A 348 -34.52 11.02 6.67
CA GLY A 348 -34.07 12.27 6.04
C GLY A 348 -35.17 13.05 5.31
N HIS A 349 -36.25 12.39 4.87
CA HIS A 349 -37.35 13.04 4.16
C HIS A 349 -38.58 13.37 5.04
N ALA A 350 -38.66 12.80 6.25
CA ALA A 350 -39.78 13.01 7.18
C ALA A 350 -39.56 14.18 8.17
N ALA A 351 -38.47 14.96 8.03
CA ALA A 351 -38.08 16.00 8.98
C ALA A 351 -38.30 17.45 8.48
N ASP A 352 -38.98 17.67 7.35
CA ASP A 352 -39.29 19.02 6.87
C ASP A 352 -40.78 19.14 6.46
N GLU A 353 -41.61 19.51 7.43
CA GLU A 353 -43.00 19.97 7.26
C GLU A 353 -43.31 20.98 8.37
N PRO A 354 -44.28 21.90 8.22
CA PRO A 354 -44.40 22.98 7.24
C PRO A 354 -44.46 24.36 7.95
N MET A 355 -44.04 25.44 7.27
CA MET A 355 -44.41 26.82 7.70
C MET A 355 -45.40 27.40 6.71
N ASP A 356 -46.67 27.32 7.10
CA ASP A 356 -47.81 28.08 6.59
C ASP A 356 -47.59 29.56 6.90
N ASP A 357 -47.39 30.37 5.86
CA ASP A 357 -47.62 31.81 5.92
C ASP A 357 -48.49 32.20 4.72
N THR A 358 -49.80 32.08 4.94
CA THR A 358 -50.75 33.07 4.45
C THR A 358 -50.22 34.48 4.70
N LEU A 359 -50.30 35.37 3.70
CA LEU A 359 -51.03 36.65 3.79
C LEU A 359 -50.95 37.41 2.46
N ASP A 360 -52.13 37.55 1.84
CA ASP A 360 -52.49 38.70 1.01
C ASP A 360 -52.22 40.01 1.79
N PHE A 361 -51.50 40.97 1.17
CA PHE A 361 -51.90 42.38 0.98
C PHE A 361 -50.87 43.16 0.16
#